data_AF-A0A8T0Q9S8-F1
#
_entry.id   AF-A0A8T0Q9S8-F1
#
_cell.length_a   1.000
_cell.length_b   1.000
_cell.length_c   1.000
_cell.angle_alpha   90.00
_cell.angle_beta   90.00
_cell.angle_gamma   90.00
#
_symmetry.space_group_name_H-M   'P 1'
#
loop_
_entity.id
_entity.type
_entity.pdbx_description
1 polymer ?
#
loop_
_entity_poly.entity_id
_entity_poly.type
_entity_poly.pdbx_seq_one_letter_code
_entity_poly.pdbx_strand_id
1 'polypeptide(L)'
;MEHVTPVLDDARARRRRRARQIWRFTDNPCEGKEMHMNGIEIYKLVFDHQCIISVDSLGNDALFIGHSYTCCLSTRDYPKLLPGHVYFTDDAEYWPVECKNIRRDVGIYNLEDDTSLDVVSSQPWLNWPNPIWITPSFTKINQ
;
A
#
# COMPACT_ATOMS: atom_id res chain seq x y z
N MET A 1 23.96 23.51 -49.09
CA MET A 1 24.34 22.22 -49.69
C MET A 1 25.42 21.67 -48.77
N GLU A 2 25.21 20.68 -47.90
CA GLU A 2 24.11 19.73 -47.68
C GLU A 2 23.97 19.42 -46.17
N HIS A 3 22.74 19.06 -45.79
CA HIS A 3 22.34 18.36 -44.57
C HIS A 3 22.94 16.95 -44.51
N VAL A 4 23.31 16.45 -43.32
CA VAL A 4 22.95 15.09 -42.85
C VAL A 4 22.88 15.06 -41.31
N THR A 5 21.73 14.65 -40.78
CA THR A 5 21.45 14.30 -39.38
C THR A 5 21.84 12.84 -39.08
N PRO A 6 22.03 12.47 -37.81
CA PRO A 6 21.67 11.14 -37.35
C PRO A 6 20.37 11.21 -36.53
N VAL A 7 19.40 10.38 -36.91
CA VAL A 7 18.19 10.05 -36.14
C VAL A 7 18.21 8.54 -35.88
N LEU A 8 17.54 8.18 -34.79
CA LEU A 8 17.17 6.85 -34.30
C LEU A 8 18.25 6.13 -33.48
N ASP A 9 17.97 5.55 -32.31
CA ASP A 9 16.78 5.49 -31.46
C ASP A 9 17.29 4.79 -30.20
N ASP A 10 17.00 5.29 -29.00
CA ASP A 10 16.91 4.37 -27.84
C ASP A 10 15.90 4.92 -26.84
N ALA A 11 14.65 5.00 -27.32
CA ALA A 11 13.48 4.97 -26.48
C ALA A 11 13.34 3.57 -25.83
N ARG A 12 14.23 3.22 -24.90
CA ARG A 12 14.05 2.03 -24.07
C ARG A 12 14.44 2.27 -22.62
N ALA A 13 13.38 2.36 -21.82
CA ALA A 13 13.35 2.02 -20.40
C ALA A 13 14.07 2.95 -19.41
N ARG A 14 13.77 4.25 -19.45
CA ARG A 14 13.65 4.98 -18.17
C ARG A 14 12.34 4.56 -17.51
N ARG A 15 12.34 3.37 -16.92
CA ARG A 15 11.29 2.89 -16.01
C ARG A 15 11.27 3.91 -14.86
N ARG A 16 10.42 4.94 -14.97
CA ARG A 16 10.20 5.96 -13.93
C ARG A 16 9.69 5.21 -12.70
N ARG A 17 10.62 4.78 -11.83
CA ARG A 17 10.28 4.18 -10.55
C ARG A 17 9.62 5.30 -9.75
N ARG A 18 8.28 5.35 -9.74
CA ARG A 18 7.53 6.22 -8.84
C ARG A 18 7.74 5.65 -7.44
N ALA A 19 8.73 6.17 -6.72
CA ALA A 19 8.87 5.89 -5.31
C ALA A 19 7.81 6.71 -4.57
N ARG A 20 6.82 6.02 -4.00
CA ARG A 20 5.89 6.60 -3.03
C ARG A 20 6.43 6.23 -1.65
N GLN A 21 6.58 7.21 -0.78
CA GLN A 21 6.83 6.99 0.64
C GLN A 21 5.47 7.08 1.35
N ILE A 22 5.22 6.15 2.27
CA ILE A 22 3.95 6.05 2.99
C ILE A 22 4.30 6.11 4.47
N TRP A 23 3.67 7.04 5.18
CA TRP A 23 3.81 7.17 6.62
C TRP A 23 2.50 6.70 7.26
N ARG A 24 2.63 5.84 8.27
CA ARG A 24 1.50 5.27 9.00
C ARG A 24 1.59 5.78 10.44
N PHE A 25 0.51 6.37 10.94
CA PHE A 25 0.44 6.83 12.32
C PHE A 25 -0.46 5.89 13.11
N THR A 26 0.12 5.29 14.14
CA THR A 26 -0.56 4.41 15.09
C THR A 26 -0.43 5.00 16.48
N ASP A 27 -1.45 4.83 17.32
CA ASP A 27 -1.30 5.14 18.74
C ASP A 27 -0.22 4.26 19.39
N ASN A 28 0.49 4.84 20.36
CA ASN A 28 1.45 4.10 21.17
C ASN A 28 0.66 3.22 22.15
N PRO A 29 0.76 1.88 22.09
CA PRO A 29 -0.04 0.98 22.93
C PRO A 29 0.57 0.91 24.34
N CYS A 30 0.50 2.01 25.09
CA CYS A 30 0.63 1.91 26.53
C CYS A 30 -0.66 1.28 27.08
N GLU A 31 -0.53 0.12 27.75
CA GLU A 31 -1.57 -0.55 28.55
C GLU A 31 -2.67 -1.31 27.80
N GLY A 32 -2.30 -2.27 26.94
CA GLY A 32 -3.25 -3.32 26.51
C GLY A 32 -4.47 -2.83 25.71
N LYS A 33 -4.37 -1.65 25.11
CA LYS A 33 -5.39 -1.10 24.20
C LYS A 33 -5.18 -1.66 22.80
N GLU A 34 -6.28 -1.91 22.10
CA GLU A 34 -6.27 -2.29 20.69
C GLU A 34 -5.58 -1.19 19.88
N MET A 35 -4.72 -1.57 18.94
CA MET A 35 -4.16 -0.61 17.98
C MET A 35 -5.21 -0.27 16.95
N HIS A 36 -5.42 1.02 16.73
CA HIS A 36 -6.23 1.52 15.62
C HIS A 36 -5.37 2.44 14.77
N MET A 37 -5.49 2.29 13.46
CA MET A 37 -4.93 3.25 12.52
C MET A 37 -5.65 4.60 12.69
N ASN A 38 -4.89 5.64 13.02
CA ASN A 38 -5.45 6.98 13.22
C ASN A 38 -5.44 7.84 11.96
N GLY A 39 -4.64 7.46 10.95
CA GLY A 39 -4.58 8.14 9.67
C GLY A 39 -3.45 7.63 8.78
N ILE A 40 -3.52 7.95 7.50
CA ILE A 40 -2.46 7.68 6.51
C ILE A 40 -2.11 8.97 5.80
N GLU A 41 -0.82 9.27 5.71
CA GLU A 41 -0.30 10.31 4.85
C GLU A 41 0.57 9.70 3.76
N ILE A 42 0.28 10.07 2.51
CA ILE A 42 0.99 9.56 1.35
C ILE A 42 1.83 10.67 0.75
N TYR A 43 3.09 10.36 0.47
CA TYR A 43 4.00 11.27 -0.18
C TYR A 43 4.61 10.66 -1.43
N LYS A 44 4.91 11.52 -2.39
CA LYS A 44 5.55 11.14 -3.65
C LYS A 44 6.89 11.86 -3.77
N LEU A 45 7.94 11.10 -4.05
CA LEU A 45 9.26 11.64 -4.34
C LEU A 45 9.34 12.06 -5.82
N VAL A 46 9.66 13.32 -6.07
CA VAL A 46 9.86 13.89 -7.40
C VAL A 46 11.35 14.10 -7.64
N PHE A 47 11.96 13.19 -8.40
CA PHE A 47 13.41 13.19 -8.64
C PHE A 47 13.91 14.41 -9.40
N ASP A 48 13.14 14.92 -10.37
CA ASP A 48 13.55 16.05 -11.21
C ASP A 48 13.74 17.34 -10.39
N HIS A 49 12.99 17.48 -9.30
CA HIS A 49 13.03 18.63 -8.41
C HIS A 49 13.61 18.30 -7.02
N GLN A 50 14.05 17.05 -6.81
CA GLN A 50 14.53 16.52 -5.53
C GLN A 50 13.62 16.89 -4.34
N CYS A 51 12.30 16.84 -4.53
CA CYS A 51 11.33 17.23 -3.53
C CYS A 51 10.33 16.12 -3.22
N ILE A 52 9.68 16.24 -2.07
CA ILE A 52 8.61 15.35 -1.61
C ILE A 52 7.31 16.16 -1.63
N ILE A 53 6.28 15.63 -2.28
CA ILE A 53 4.95 16.25 -2.33
C ILE A 53 3.93 15.36 -1.63
N SER A 54 3.02 15.96 -0.86
CA SER A 54 1.86 15.24 -0.30
C SER A 54 0.92 14.82 -1.43
N VAL A 55 0.23 13.71 -1.21
CA VAL A 55 -0.76 13.13 -2.12
C VAL A 55 -2.08 13.03 -1.36
N ASP A 56 -3.07 13.75 -1.85
CA ASP A 56 -4.44 13.83 -1.34
C ASP A 56 -5.39 12.82 -2.01
N SER A 57 -5.05 12.32 -3.20
CA SER A 57 -5.84 11.31 -3.91
C SER A 57 -4.97 10.26 -4.60
N LEU A 58 -5.42 9.00 -4.56
CA LEU A 58 -4.85 7.91 -5.38
C LEU A 58 -5.51 7.84 -6.77
N GLY A 59 -6.60 8.57 -7.02
CA GLY A 59 -7.37 8.48 -8.25
C GLY A 59 -7.82 7.05 -8.53
N ASN A 60 -7.46 6.51 -9.70
CA ASN A 60 -7.83 5.14 -10.10
C ASN A 60 -6.82 4.07 -9.63
N ASP A 61 -6.07 4.35 -8.56
CA ASP A 61 -5.17 3.40 -7.94
C ASP A 61 -5.73 2.96 -6.58
N ALA A 62 -5.42 1.72 -6.20
CA ALA A 62 -5.60 1.16 -4.87
C ALA A 62 -4.22 0.77 -4.32
N LEU A 63 -3.95 1.14 -3.07
CA LEU A 63 -2.68 0.87 -2.42
C LEU A 63 -2.86 -0.26 -1.40
N PHE A 64 -1.95 -1.22 -1.39
CA PHE A 64 -1.88 -2.27 -0.37
C PHE A 64 -0.64 -2.04 0.46
N ILE A 65 -0.79 -1.92 1.77
CA ILE A 65 0.31 -1.79 2.73
C ILE A 65 0.20 -2.88 3.79
N GLY A 66 1.33 -3.38 4.26
CA GLY A 66 1.35 -4.41 5.28
C GLY A 66 2.73 -5.00 5.45
N HIS A 67 2.88 -5.87 6.45
CA HIS A 67 4.17 -6.49 6.79
C HIS A 67 4.82 -7.25 5.62
N SER A 68 4.01 -7.96 4.83
CA SER A 68 4.51 -8.83 3.76
C SER A 68 5.12 -8.07 2.58
N TYR A 69 4.39 -7.11 2.01
CA TYR A 69 4.86 -6.19 0.99
C TYR A 69 3.86 -5.05 0.82
N THR A 70 4.31 -4.02 0.09
CA THR A 70 3.47 -2.90 -0.35
C THR A 70 3.34 -2.90 -1.86
N CYS A 71 2.14 -2.70 -2.39
CA CYS A 71 1.93 -2.56 -3.84
C CYS A 71 0.87 -1.51 -4.18
N CYS A 72 0.88 -1.05 -5.43
CA CYS A 72 -0.06 -0.07 -5.98
C CYS A 72 -0.65 -0.68 -7.25
N LEU A 73 -1.95 -0.92 -7.27
CA LEU A 73 -2.66 -1.54 -8.37
C LEU A 73 -3.64 -0.56 -9.01
N SER A 74 -3.78 -0.57 -10.32
CA SER A 74 -4.83 0.20 -10.97
C SER A 74 -6.18 -0.50 -10.79
N THR A 75 -7.18 0.22 -10.30
CA THR A 75 -8.54 -0.31 -10.16
C THR A 75 -9.23 -0.51 -11.51
N ARG A 76 -8.67 0.04 -12.60
CA ARG A 76 -9.10 -0.23 -13.98
C ARG A 76 -8.85 -1.68 -14.39
N ASP A 77 -7.73 -2.25 -13.93
CA ASP A 77 -7.38 -3.65 -14.20
C ASP A 77 -8.10 -4.60 -13.24
N TYR A 78 -8.48 -4.09 -12.06
CA TYR A 78 -9.13 -4.85 -10.99
C TYR A 78 -10.39 -4.12 -10.51
N PRO A 79 -11.52 -4.21 -11.24
CA PRO A 79 -12.73 -3.39 -11.00
C PRO A 79 -13.45 -3.69 -9.67
N LYS A 80 -13.03 -4.72 -8.95
CA LYS A 80 -13.51 -5.02 -7.58
C LYS A 80 -12.78 -4.22 -6.51
N LEU A 81 -11.65 -3.59 -6.83
CA LEU A 81 -10.92 -2.72 -5.92
C LEU A 81 -11.54 -1.33 -5.92
N LEU A 82 -11.53 -0.70 -4.75
CA LEU A 82 -12.04 0.64 -4.56
C LEU A 82 -10.96 1.66 -4.98
N PRO A 83 -11.22 2.54 -5.95
CA PRO A 83 -10.28 3.61 -6.34
C PRO A 83 -10.10 4.59 -5.18
N GLY A 84 -8.91 5.15 -4.98
CA GLY A 84 -8.70 6.11 -3.89
C GLY A 84 -8.40 5.46 -2.54
N HIS A 85 -8.51 4.13 -2.42
CA HIS A 85 -8.46 3.45 -1.13
C HIS A 85 -7.10 2.79 -0.85
N VAL A 86 -6.74 2.77 0.43
CA VAL A 86 -5.59 2.05 0.99
C VAL A 86 -6.08 0.85 1.78
N TYR A 87 -5.69 -0.34 1.34
CA TYR A 87 -5.89 -1.59 2.05
C TYR A 87 -4.69 -1.80 2.95
N PHE A 88 -4.90 -1.91 4.26
CA PHE A 88 -3.82 -2.03 5.23
C PHE A 88 -3.98 -3.27 6.10
N THR A 89 -2.85 -3.89 6.45
CA THR A 89 -2.74 -4.89 7.51
C THR A 89 -1.74 -4.42 8.55
N ASP A 90 -1.91 -4.88 9.77
CA ASP A 90 -0.96 -4.70 10.86
C ASP A 90 0.48 -5.09 10.43
N ASP A 91 1.43 -4.22 10.74
CA ASP A 91 2.85 -4.31 10.41
C ASP A 91 3.75 -4.41 11.65
N ALA A 92 3.18 -4.53 12.85
CA ALA A 92 3.94 -4.64 14.09
C ALA A 92 4.78 -5.95 14.15
N GLU A 93 6.11 -5.80 14.09
CA GLU A 93 7.09 -6.89 14.02
C GLU A 93 7.25 -7.66 15.35
N TYR A 94 7.11 -7.00 16.50
CA TYR A 94 7.39 -7.58 17.83
C TYR A 94 6.14 -8.04 18.62
N TRP A 95 4.96 -7.58 18.20
CA TRP A 95 3.66 -8.00 18.76
C TRP A 95 3.25 -9.47 18.57
N PRO A 96 3.70 -10.19 17.52
CA PRO A 96 3.14 -11.49 17.18
C PRO A 96 3.26 -12.54 18.30
N VAL A 97 4.41 -12.58 18.97
CA VAL A 97 4.72 -13.65 19.93
C VAL A 97 4.16 -13.34 21.33
N GLU A 98 4.18 -12.06 21.72
CA GLU A 98 3.81 -11.61 23.07
C GLU A 98 2.32 -11.27 23.20
N CYS A 99 1.65 -10.92 22.10
CA CYS A 99 0.30 -10.35 22.09
C CYS A 99 -0.65 -11.06 21.10
N LYS A 100 -0.75 -12.38 21.26
CA LYS A 100 -1.59 -13.25 20.41
C LYS A 100 -3.10 -12.98 20.52
N ASN A 101 -3.55 -12.40 21.63
CA ASN A 101 -4.98 -12.14 21.89
C ASN A 101 -5.42 -10.71 21.55
N ILE A 102 -4.53 -9.90 20.97
CA ILE A 102 -4.81 -8.51 20.67
C ILE A 102 -5.32 -8.40 19.23
N ARG A 103 -6.39 -7.63 19.05
CA ARG A 103 -6.96 -7.33 17.74
C ARG A 103 -5.87 -6.75 16.82
N ARG A 104 -5.81 -7.25 15.58
CA ARG A 104 -4.91 -6.72 14.56
C ARG A 104 -5.57 -5.56 13.87
N ASP A 105 -4.81 -4.53 13.56
CA ASP A 105 -5.30 -3.36 12.84
C ASP A 105 -5.35 -3.66 11.33
N VAL A 106 -6.53 -4.01 10.82
CA VAL A 106 -6.74 -4.36 9.40
C VAL A 106 -7.94 -3.62 8.87
N GLY A 107 -7.79 -2.97 7.72
CA GLY A 107 -8.85 -2.13 7.21
C GLY A 107 -8.68 -1.67 5.80
N ILE A 108 -9.67 -0.91 5.39
CA ILE A 108 -9.70 -0.19 4.12
C ILE A 108 -9.89 1.28 4.47
N TYR A 109 -8.96 2.12 4.04
CA TYR A 109 -8.97 3.55 4.31
C TYR A 109 -9.22 4.32 3.02
N ASN A 110 -10.21 5.21 3.02
CA ASN A 110 -10.47 6.13 1.92
C ASN A 110 -9.64 7.40 2.14
N LEU A 111 -8.68 7.66 1.25
CA LEU A 111 -7.77 8.79 1.37
C LEU A 111 -8.46 10.15 1.17
N GLU A 112 -9.53 10.20 0.37
CA GLU A 112 -10.20 11.46 0.04
C GLU A 112 -11.13 11.93 1.17
N ASP A 113 -11.82 10.99 1.81
CA ASP A 113 -12.82 11.27 2.85
C ASP A 113 -12.27 11.11 4.28
N ASP A 114 -11.01 10.67 4.44
CA ASP A 114 -10.38 10.38 5.73
C ASP A 114 -11.21 9.40 6.60
N THR A 115 -11.74 8.35 5.97
CA THR A 115 -12.57 7.35 6.64
C THR A 115 -11.94 5.97 6.57
N SER A 116 -12.08 5.20 7.66
CA SER A 116 -11.63 3.81 7.73
C SER A 116 -12.79 2.84 7.91
N LEU A 117 -12.72 1.73 7.20
CA LEU A 117 -13.56 0.56 7.38
C LEU A 117 -12.72 -0.55 8.00
N ASP A 118 -13.12 -0.96 9.21
CA ASP A 118 -12.53 -2.09 9.90
C ASP A 118 -13.03 -3.40 9.28
N VAL A 119 -12.11 -4.24 8.82
CA VAL A 119 -12.42 -5.55 8.19
C VAL A 119 -11.96 -6.72 9.04
N VAL A 120 -11.53 -6.46 10.28
CA VAL A 120 -11.03 -7.48 11.21
C VAL A 120 -12.20 -8.34 11.69
N SER A 121 -11.93 -9.64 11.86
CA SER A 121 -12.91 -10.51 12.52
C SER A 121 -13.12 -10.08 13.96
N SER A 122 -14.38 -10.09 14.42
CA SER A 122 -14.72 -9.87 15.84
C SER A 122 -14.16 -10.94 16.77
N GLN A 123 -13.58 -12.02 16.23
CA GLN A 123 -13.02 -13.14 16.98
C GLN A 123 -11.49 -13.00 17.09
N PRO A 124 -10.95 -12.63 18.28
CA PRO A 124 -9.53 -12.29 18.44
C PRO A 124 -8.56 -13.42 18.08
N TRP A 125 -8.96 -14.67 18.24
CA TRP A 125 -8.14 -15.86 17.94
C TRP A 125 -8.01 -16.16 16.44
N LEU A 126 -8.82 -15.54 15.57
CA LEU A 126 -8.66 -15.65 14.12
C LEU A 126 -7.64 -14.65 13.56
N ASN A 127 -7.09 -13.77 14.40
CA ASN A 127 -6.14 -12.75 13.99
C ASN A 127 -4.68 -13.22 14.04
N TRP A 128 -4.46 -14.53 14.18
CA TRP A 128 -3.15 -15.19 14.18
C TRP A 128 -3.04 -16.19 13.03
N PRO A 129 -1.98 -16.17 12.21
CA PRO A 129 -0.80 -15.27 12.24
C PRO A 129 -1.11 -13.85 11.70
N ASN A 130 -0.11 -12.96 11.71
CA ASN A 130 -0.25 -11.62 11.11
C ASN A 130 -0.78 -11.74 9.67
N PRO A 131 -1.79 -10.93 9.29
CA PRO A 131 -2.34 -10.97 7.95
C PRO A 131 -1.25 -10.66 6.91
N ILE A 132 -1.27 -11.40 5.81
CA ILE A 132 -0.36 -11.18 4.69
C ILE A 132 -1.16 -11.00 3.41
N TRP A 133 -0.61 -10.22 2.49
CA TRP A 133 -1.16 -10.10 1.16
C TRP A 133 -0.73 -11.30 0.32
N ILE A 134 -1.67 -11.89 -0.42
CA ILE A 134 -1.41 -12.97 -1.36
C ILE A 134 -1.79 -12.49 -2.75
N THR A 135 -0.81 -12.37 -3.64
CA THR A 135 -1.07 -12.19 -5.07
C THR A 135 -0.94 -13.54 -5.76
N PRO A 136 -2.04 -14.21 -6.13
CA PRO A 136 -1.95 -15.47 -6.84
C PRO A 136 -1.33 -15.24 -8.22
N SER A 137 -0.21 -15.91 -8.50
CA SER A 137 0.34 -15.96 -9.85
C SER A 137 -0.32 -17.10 -10.61
N PHE A 138 -1.15 -16.77 -11.60
CA PHE A 138 -1.73 -17.76 -12.51
C PHE A 138 -0.81 -18.05 -13.71
N THR A 139 0.50 -18.14 -13.48
CA THR A 139 1.41 -18.73 -14.45
C THR A 139 1.02 -20.19 -14.63
N LYS A 140 0.23 -20.42 -15.68
CA LYS A 140 -0.23 -21.69 -16.23
C LYS A 140 0.74 -22.83 -15.88
N ILE A 141 0.30 -23.73 -15.00
CA ILE A 141 0.85 -25.09 -14.96
C ILE A 141 0.36 -25.72 -16.26
N ASN A 142 1.13 -25.55 -17.34
CA ASN A 142 0.98 -26.38 -18.53
C ASN A 142 1.54 -27.76 -18.14
N GLN A 143 0.67 -28.61 -17.59
CA GLN A 143 0.85 -30.05 -17.56
C GLN A 143 0.25 -30.65 -18.83
#